data_AF-A0A950TJ94-F1
#
_entry.id   AF-A0A950TJ94-F1
#
_cell.length_a   1.000
_cell.length_b   1.000
_cell.length_c   1.000
_cell.angle_alpha   90.00
_cell.angle_beta   90.00
_cell.angle_gamma   90.00
#
_symmetry.space_group_name_H-M   'P 1'
#
loop_
_entity.id
_entity.type
_entity.pdbx_description
1 polymer ?
#
loop_
_entity_poly.entity_id
_entity_poly.type
_entity_poly.pdbx_seq_one_letter_code
_entity_poly.pdbx_strand_id
1 'polypeptide(L)'
;MKKLVFAAFLLVYCLGTFAAAQRSPQPVVDRDPLLEADAKHNLDVARQGFSPLKKAYKQVIYRFEETYAAYPDFSKMDEFLYLAGMSSFYLSENKGKQKVDFKNDKEKEKFAPDKLRKDAITYLTQVIEKYPQSTFVPDAKKTLDELKTGS
;
A
#
# COMPACT_ATOMS: atom_id res chain seq x y z
N MET A 1 0.28 54.64 -42.29
CA MET A 1 1.34 54.76 -41.26
C MET A 1 0.68 55.09 -39.92
N LYS A 2 1.23 54.53 -38.83
CA LYS A 2 0.87 54.71 -37.40
C LYS A 2 -0.25 53.79 -36.88
N LYS A 3 0.23 52.66 -36.34
CA LYS A 3 -0.40 51.77 -35.35
C LYS A 3 -0.41 52.46 -33.97
N LEU A 4 -1.08 51.84 -32.98
CA LEU A 4 -1.19 52.15 -31.52
C LEU A 4 -2.37 53.10 -31.17
N VAL A 5 -3.25 52.88 -30.19
CA VAL A 5 -3.29 52.08 -28.95
C VAL A 5 -4.77 51.81 -28.60
N PHE A 6 -5.06 50.72 -27.89
CA PHE A 6 -6.05 50.57 -26.78
C PHE A 6 -6.79 49.23 -26.82
N ALA A 7 -6.20 48.22 -26.17
CA ALA A 7 -6.94 47.11 -25.60
C ALA A 7 -6.16 46.61 -24.37
N ALA A 8 -6.21 47.40 -23.30
CA ALA A 8 -5.93 46.92 -21.96
C ALA A 8 -7.22 46.25 -21.46
N PHE A 9 -7.21 44.92 -21.31
CA PHE A 9 -8.02 44.09 -20.40
C PHE A 9 -7.94 42.62 -20.86
N LEU A 10 -6.79 41.97 -20.64
CA LEU A 10 -6.73 40.52 -20.48
C LEU A 10 -5.75 40.22 -19.37
N LEU A 11 -6.27 40.52 -18.19
CA LEU A 11 -5.69 40.37 -16.89
C LEU A 11 -5.55 38.87 -16.61
N VAL A 12 -4.30 38.40 -16.60
CA VAL A 12 -3.72 37.59 -15.52
C VAL A 12 -4.63 36.44 -15.04
N TYR A 13 -4.58 35.27 -15.67
CA TYR A 13 -4.96 34.00 -15.02
C TYR A 13 -4.34 32.76 -15.67
N CYS A 14 -3.05 32.80 -16.03
CA CYS A 14 -2.32 31.61 -16.49
C CYS A 14 -0.95 31.47 -15.81
N LEU A 15 -0.87 31.76 -14.52
CA LEU A 15 0.22 31.27 -13.67
C LEU A 15 -0.35 30.21 -12.74
N GLY A 16 -0.78 29.09 -13.35
CA GLY A 16 -0.88 27.84 -12.61
C GLY A 16 0.51 27.52 -12.11
N THR A 17 0.74 27.70 -10.82
CA THR A 17 1.95 27.28 -10.13
C THR A 17 2.10 25.79 -10.33
N PHE A 18 2.90 25.38 -11.31
CA PHE A 18 3.57 24.10 -11.26
C PHE A 18 4.57 24.19 -10.12
N ALA A 19 4.08 24.00 -8.89
CA ALA A 19 4.90 23.48 -7.81
C ALA A 19 5.26 22.06 -8.24
N ALA A 20 6.21 21.95 -9.16
CA ALA A 20 6.98 20.74 -9.34
C ALA A 20 7.65 20.52 -7.99
N ALA A 21 7.01 19.73 -7.14
CA ALA A 21 7.60 19.24 -5.91
C ALA A 21 8.96 18.67 -6.31
N GLN A 22 10.04 19.39 -5.99
CA GLN A 22 11.38 18.84 -6.02
C GLN A 22 11.37 17.71 -5.01
N ARG A 23 11.00 16.52 -5.47
CA ARG A 23 11.17 15.28 -4.73
C ARG A 23 12.67 15.18 -4.51
N SER A 24 13.10 15.24 -3.25
CA SER A 24 14.49 14.95 -2.91
C SER A 24 14.88 13.64 -3.61
N PRO A 25 16.05 13.58 -4.28
CA PRO A 25 16.48 12.35 -4.91
C PRO A 25 16.48 11.26 -3.84
N GLN A 26 15.65 10.25 -4.00
CA GLN A 26 15.71 9.11 -3.09
C GLN A 26 17.05 8.40 -3.31
N PRO A 27 17.66 7.83 -2.26
CA PRO A 27 18.84 7.01 -2.41
C PRO A 27 18.61 6.00 -3.54
N VAL A 28 19.54 5.96 -4.50
CA VAL A 28 19.48 4.95 -5.55
C VAL A 28 19.77 3.61 -4.87
N VAL A 29 18.72 2.83 -4.65
CA VAL A 29 18.85 1.46 -4.18
C VAL A 29 19.24 0.60 -5.37
N ASP A 30 20.37 -0.09 -5.28
CA ASP A 30 20.74 -1.11 -6.25
C ASP A 30 19.84 -2.34 -6.03
N ARG A 31 19.01 -2.63 -7.01
CA ARG A 31 17.95 -3.64 -6.94
C ARG A 31 18.32 -4.80 -7.83
N ASP A 32 18.53 -5.98 -7.24
CA ASP A 32 18.80 -7.20 -8.00
C ASP A 32 17.62 -7.48 -8.96
N PRO A 33 17.84 -7.52 -10.29
CA PRO A 33 16.78 -7.72 -11.26
C PRO A 33 16.02 -9.04 -11.10
N LEU A 34 16.67 -10.10 -10.61
CA LEU A 34 16.05 -11.41 -10.40
C LEU A 34 15.13 -11.37 -9.17
N LEU A 35 15.63 -10.85 -8.03
CA LEU A 35 14.80 -10.70 -6.82
C LEU A 35 13.62 -9.75 -7.05
N GLU A 36 13.83 -8.72 -7.86
CA GLU A 36 12.80 -7.78 -8.28
C GLU A 36 11.71 -8.45 -9.14
N ALA A 37 12.09 -9.36 -10.04
CA ALA A 37 11.14 -10.13 -10.85
C ALA A 37 10.33 -11.12 -10.01
N ASP A 38 10.99 -11.83 -9.08
CA ASP A 38 10.32 -12.77 -8.17
C ASP A 38 9.34 -12.05 -7.23
N ALA A 39 9.75 -10.90 -6.67
CA ALA A 39 8.88 -10.07 -5.85
C ALA A 39 7.68 -9.51 -6.64
N LYS A 40 7.87 -9.14 -7.91
CA LYS A 40 6.76 -8.75 -8.81
C LYS A 40 5.78 -9.89 -9.02
N HIS A 41 6.27 -11.10 -9.26
CA HIS A 41 5.41 -12.27 -9.38
C HIS A 41 4.58 -12.49 -8.11
N ASN A 42 5.20 -12.42 -6.94
CA ASN A 42 4.49 -12.53 -5.67
C ASN A 42 3.45 -11.42 -5.46
N LEU A 43 3.76 -10.18 -5.86
CA LEU A 43 2.80 -9.07 -5.82
C LEU A 43 1.62 -9.32 -6.77
N ASP A 44 1.85 -9.85 -7.97
CA ASP A 44 0.77 -10.16 -8.91
C ASP A 44 -0.16 -11.25 -8.37
N VAL A 45 0.39 -12.29 -7.74
CA VAL A 45 -0.39 -13.30 -7.02
C VAL A 45 -1.17 -12.68 -5.86
N ALA A 46 -0.55 -11.77 -5.11
CA ALA A 46 -1.21 -11.04 -4.03
C ALA A 46 -2.38 -10.18 -4.53
N ARG A 47 -2.22 -9.45 -5.64
CA ARG A 47 -3.31 -8.68 -6.28
C ARG A 47 -4.48 -9.56 -6.68
N GLN A 48 -4.20 -10.71 -7.32
CA GLN A 48 -5.24 -11.67 -7.69
C GLN A 48 -5.97 -12.21 -6.44
N GLY A 49 -5.23 -12.55 -5.40
CA GLY A 49 -5.77 -13.01 -4.12
C GLY A 49 -6.65 -11.96 -3.45
N PHE A 50 -6.23 -10.69 -3.47
CA PHE A 50 -6.95 -9.57 -2.87
C PHE A 50 -8.25 -9.21 -3.60
N SER A 51 -8.39 -9.61 -4.87
CA SER A 51 -9.55 -9.26 -5.69
C SER A 51 -10.90 -9.55 -5.00
N PRO A 52 -11.95 -8.74 -5.26
CA PRO A 52 -13.27 -8.93 -4.68
C PRO A 52 -13.87 -10.33 -4.94
N LEU A 53 -13.48 -10.96 -6.04
CA LEU A 53 -13.90 -12.31 -6.41
C LEU A 53 -13.24 -13.36 -5.51
N LYS A 54 -11.91 -13.27 -5.29
CA LYS A 54 -11.15 -14.30 -4.57
C LYS A 54 -11.18 -14.11 -3.07
N LYS A 55 -11.00 -12.88 -2.56
CA LYS A 55 -10.88 -12.57 -1.12
C LYS A 55 -9.97 -13.57 -0.38
N ALA A 56 -8.86 -13.92 -1.02
CA ALA A 56 -7.86 -14.87 -0.55
C ALA A 56 -6.80 -14.16 0.30
N TYR A 57 -7.25 -13.48 1.35
CA TYR A 57 -6.42 -12.60 2.17
C TYR A 57 -5.30 -13.34 2.92
N LYS A 58 -5.49 -14.63 3.27
CA LYS A 58 -4.40 -15.43 3.86
C LYS A 58 -3.26 -15.63 2.86
N GLN A 59 -3.60 -15.87 1.59
CA GLN A 59 -2.60 -16.00 0.52
C GLN A 59 -1.83 -14.69 0.32
N VAL A 60 -2.51 -13.55 0.40
CA VAL A 60 -1.86 -12.22 0.33
C VAL A 60 -0.81 -12.08 1.43
N ILE A 61 -1.17 -12.39 2.68
CA ILE A 61 -0.23 -12.31 3.82
C ILE A 61 0.96 -13.24 3.63
N TYR A 62 0.76 -14.48 3.17
CA TYR A 62 1.87 -15.40 2.91
C TYR A 62 2.84 -14.88 1.84
N ARG A 63 2.31 -14.37 0.71
CA ARG A 63 3.16 -13.80 -0.35
C ARG A 63 3.91 -12.54 0.10
N PHE A 64 3.25 -11.73 0.91
CA PHE A 64 3.87 -10.55 1.51
C PHE A 64 5.02 -10.95 2.43
N GLU A 65 4.80 -11.84 3.40
CA GLU A 65 5.83 -12.21 4.37
C GLU A 65 7.04 -12.90 3.70
N GLU A 66 6.80 -13.75 2.70
CA GLU A 66 7.84 -14.35 1.87
C GLU A 66 8.70 -13.27 1.20
N THR A 67 8.05 -12.30 0.56
CA THR A 67 8.73 -11.21 -0.15
C THR A 67 9.43 -10.24 0.81
N TYR A 68 8.79 -9.88 1.92
CA TYR A 68 9.33 -8.94 2.89
C TYR A 68 10.56 -9.50 3.61
N ALA A 69 10.57 -10.81 3.91
CA ALA A 69 11.71 -11.48 4.51
C ALA A 69 12.87 -11.64 3.53
N ALA A 70 12.60 -11.93 2.27
CA ALA A 70 13.64 -12.16 1.26
C ALA A 70 14.18 -10.87 0.64
N TYR A 71 13.33 -9.87 0.44
CA TYR A 71 13.65 -8.68 -0.35
C TYR A 71 12.86 -7.43 0.12
N PRO A 72 13.25 -6.85 1.27
CA PRO A 72 12.54 -5.72 1.89
C PRO A 72 12.60 -4.42 1.05
N ASP A 73 13.59 -4.29 0.15
CA ASP A 73 13.82 -3.10 -0.68
C ASP A 73 13.09 -3.13 -2.05
N PHE A 74 12.18 -4.08 -2.21
CA PHE A 74 11.36 -4.24 -3.40
C PHE A 74 10.70 -2.92 -3.85
N SER A 75 10.73 -2.64 -5.15
CA SER A 75 10.29 -1.34 -5.69
C SER A 75 8.80 -1.01 -5.49
N LYS A 76 7.97 -2.02 -5.22
CA LYS A 76 6.52 -1.87 -4.97
C LYS A 76 6.12 -2.33 -3.57
N MET A 77 7.05 -2.22 -2.61
CA MET A 77 6.80 -2.62 -1.23
C MET A 77 5.68 -1.80 -0.58
N ASP A 78 5.45 -0.55 -1.01
CA ASP A 78 4.33 0.27 -0.56
C ASP A 78 2.97 -0.38 -0.85
N GLU A 79 2.79 -0.87 -2.08
CA GLU A 79 1.60 -1.61 -2.47
C GLU A 79 1.48 -2.94 -1.71
N PHE A 80 2.57 -3.67 -1.58
CA PHE A 80 2.53 -4.97 -0.92
C PHE A 80 2.18 -4.85 0.57
N LEU A 81 2.79 -3.87 1.27
CA LEU A 81 2.44 -3.52 2.64
C LEU A 81 0.97 -3.12 2.75
N TYR A 82 0.46 -2.31 1.83
CA TYR A 82 -0.96 -1.93 1.82
C TYR A 82 -1.87 -3.16 1.68
N LEU A 83 -1.61 -4.04 0.70
CA LEU A 83 -2.40 -5.26 0.48
C LEU A 83 -2.35 -6.19 1.70
N ALA A 84 -1.19 -6.34 2.34
CA ALA A 84 -1.01 -7.13 3.55
C ALA A 84 -1.75 -6.54 4.75
N GLY A 85 -1.65 -5.22 4.94
CA GLY A 85 -2.34 -4.48 6.00
C GLY A 85 -3.86 -4.60 5.87
N MET A 86 -4.41 -4.33 4.68
CA MET A 86 -5.84 -4.47 4.40
C MET A 86 -6.32 -5.91 4.52
N SER A 87 -5.53 -6.88 4.06
CA SER A 87 -5.84 -8.31 4.22
C SER A 87 -5.92 -8.72 5.68
N SER A 88 -5.00 -8.21 6.51
CA SER A 88 -4.99 -8.46 7.96
C SER A 88 -6.22 -7.84 8.63
N PHE A 89 -6.54 -6.59 8.31
CA PHE A 89 -7.77 -5.93 8.77
C PHE A 89 -9.03 -6.71 8.38
N TYR A 90 -9.15 -7.12 7.11
CA TYR A 90 -10.30 -7.87 6.67
C TYR A 90 -10.44 -9.22 7.36
N LEU A 91 -9.33 -9.95 7.53
CA LEU A 91 -9.36 -11.21 8.28
C LEU A 91 -9.71 -11.01 9.76
N SER A 92 -9.27 -9.92 10.40
CA SER A 92 -9.68 -9.65 11.79
C SER A 92 -11.18 -9.39 11.92
N GLU A 93 -11.81 -8.90 10.86
CA GLU A 93 -13.25 -8.70 10.75
C GLU A 93 -13.98 -9.94 10.23
N ASN A 94 -13.32 -11.10 10.23
CA ASN A 94 -13.81 -12.37 9.69
C ASN A 94 -14.25 -12.28 8.21
N LYS A 95 -13.66 -11.35 7.45
CA LYS A 95 -13.86 -11.20 6.01
C LYS A 95 -12.79 -12.03 5.30
N GLY A 96 -13.21 -12.87 4.36
CA GLY A 96 -12.32 -13.73 3.58
C GLY A 96 -13.05 -14.99 3.13
N LYS A 97 -12.59 -15.62 2.04
CA LYS A 97 -13.16 -16.90 1.57
C LYS A 97 -12.36 -18.13 2.01
N GLN A 98 -11.14 -17.93 2.47
CA GLN A 98 -10.26 -19.02 2.90
C GLN A 98 -10.53 -19.37 4.36
N LYS A 99 -10.74 -20.65 4.67
CA LYS A 99 -10.87 -21.13 6.04
C LYS A 99 -9.52 -21.09 6.75
N VAL A 100 -9.51 -20.71 8.02
CA VAL A 100 -8.38 -20.86 8.93
C VAL A 100 -8.46 -22.27 9.53
N ASP A 101 -7.37 -23.03 9.46
CA ASP A 101 -7.28 -24.32 10.14
C ASP A 101 -6.94 -24.11 11.62
N PHE A 102 -7.96 -24.10 12.46
CA PHE A 102 -7.81 -23.96 13.90
C PHE A 102 -7.25 -25.20 14.61
N LYS A 103 -7.03 -26.31 13.90
CA LYS A 103 -6.33 -27.49 14.44
C LYS A 103 -4.81 -27.34 14.39
N ASN A 104 -4.32 -26.42 13.57
CA ASN A 104 -2.91 -26.10 13.48
C ASN A 104 -2.61 -24.91 14.40
N ASP A 105 -1.84 -25.14 15.46
CA ASP A 105 -1.53 -24.10 16.45
C ASP A 105 -0.84 -22.88 15.83
N LYS A 106 0.06 -23.10 14.86
CA LYS A 106 0.74 -22.00 14.15
C LYS A 106 -0.25 -21.17 13.34
N GLU A 107 -1.21 -21.83 12.69
CA GLU A 107 -2.19 -21.14 11.87
C GLU A 107 -3.22 -20.40 12.73
N LYS A 108 -3.65 -21.01 13.83
CA LYS A 108 -4.50 -20.39 14.85
C LYS A 108 -3.85 -19.14 15.45
N GLU A 109 -2.57 -19.21 15.81
CA GLU A 109 -1.83 -18.07 16.35
C GLU A 109 -1.67 -16.97 15.29
N LYS A 110 -1.24 -17.35 14.08
CA LYS A 110 -1.00 -16.41 12.98
C LYS A 110 -2.25 -15.63 12.57
N PHE A 111 -3.41 -16.28 12.55
CA PHE A 111 -4.67 -15.68 12.13
C PHE A 111 -5.61 -15.39 13.33
N ALA A 112 -5.07 -15.27 14.53
CA ALA A 112 -5.82 -14.78 15.68
C ALA A 112 -6.28 -13.32 15.44
N PRO A 113 -7.54 -12.95 15.72
CA PRO A 113 -8.05 -11.60 15.43
C PRO A 113 -7.20 -10.47 16.01
N ASP A 114 -6.75 -10.59 17.25
CA ASP A 114 -5.91 -9.57 17.90
C ASP A 114 -4.55 -9.41 17.22
N LYS A 115 -3.97 -10.53 16.76
CA LYS A 115 -2.71 -10.49 16.01
C LYS A 115 -2.93 -9.83 14.65
N LEU A 116 -4.01 -10.18 13.95
CA LEU A 116 -4.36 -9.60 12.66
C LEU A 116 -4.59 -8.09 12.75
N ARG A 117 -5.22 -7.60 13.83
CA ARG A 117 -5.36 -6.15 14.09
C ARG A 117 -4.00 -5.49 14.28
N LYS A 118 -3.11 -6.08 15.08
CA LYS A 118 -1.74 -5.57 15.29
C LYS A 118 -0.92 -5.55 14.00
N ASP A 119 -1.01 -6.61 13.20
CA ASP A 119 -0.34 -6.73 11.90
C ASP A 119 -0.88 -5.66 10.94
N ALA A 120 -2.21 -5.47 10.87
CA ALA A 120 -2.84 -4.42 10.07
C ALA A 120 -2.31 -3.02 10.45
N ILE A 121 -2.28 -2.71 11.76
CA ILE A 121 -1.74 -1.45 12.26
C ILE A 121 -0.28 -1.29 11.83
N THR A 122 0.53 -2.32 12.02
CA THR A 122 1.97 -2.31 11.72
C THR A 122 2.22 -2.05 10.24
N TYR A 123 1.58 -2.80 9.34
CA TYR A 123 1.82 -2.69 7.91
C TYR A 123 1.27 -1.38 7.33
N LEU A 124 0.06 -0.96 7.72
CA LEU A 124 -0.51 0.31 7.25
C LEU A 124 0.25 1.53 7.78
N THR A 125 0.79 1.46 9.00
CA THR A 125 1.68 2.51 9.53
C THR A 125 2.94 2.62 8.69
N GLN A 126 3.55 1.48 8.31
CA GLN A 126 4.72 1.49 7.43
C GLN A 126 4.42 2.10 6.05
N VAL A 127 3.22 1.92 5.48
CA VAL A 127 2.83 2.60 4.23
C VAL A 127 2.92 4.12 4.41
N ILE A 128 2.41 4.65 5.53
CA ILE A 128 2.36 6.10 5.79
C ILE A 128 3.75 6.66 6.09
N GLU A 129 4.54 5.96 6.91
CA GLU A 129 5.82 6.46 7.40
C GLU A 129 6.94 6.30 6.37
N LYS A 130 7.01 5.13 5.70
CA LYS A 130 8.08 4.83 4.75
C LYS A 130 7.76 5.26 3.32
N TYR A 131 6.47 5.36 2.97
CA TYR A 131 6.03 5.69 1.63
C TYR A 131 4.95 6.80 1.63
N PRO A 132 5.24 7.98 2.21
CA PRO A 132 4.27 9.07 2.33
C PRO A 132 3.74 9.59 0.97
N GLN A 133 4.47 9.33 -0.11
CA GLN A 133 4.09 9.64 -1.49
C GLN A 133 3.18 8.59 -2.16
N SER A 134 2.95 7.45 -1.50
CA SER A 134 2.18 6.33 -2.07
C SER A 134 0.71 6.71 -2.24
N THR A 135 0.09 6.21 -3.31
CA THR A 135 -1.34 6.39 -3.56
C THR A 135 -2.22 5.71 -2.52
N PHE A 136 -1.66 4.78 -1.74
CA PHE A 136 -2.38 4.03 -0.71
C PHE A 136 -2.45 4.74 0.65
N VAL A 137 -1.72 5.86 0.83
CA VAL A 137 -1.68 6.60 2.10
C VAL A 137 -3.06 7.06 2.59
N PRO A 138 -3.96 7.62 1.76
CA PRO A 138 -5.29 8.04 2.22
C PRO A 138 -6.11 6.87 2.78
N ASP A 139 -6.11 5.74 2.07
CA ASP A 139 -6.85 4.54 2.48
C ASP A 139 -6.24 3.93 3.75
N ALA A 140 -4.91 3.85 3.83
CA ALA A 140 -4.20 3.36 5.02
C ALA A 140 -4.54 4.19 6.27
N LYS A 141 -4.55 5.53 6.16
CA LYS A 141 -4.95 6.41 7.28
C LYS A 141 -6.38 6.15 7.72
N LYS A 142 -7.30 6.08 6.76
CA LYS A 142 -8.71 5.81 7.04
C LYS A 142 -8.89 4.49 7.80
N THR A 143 -8.26 3.41 7.33
CA THR A 143 -8.36 2.10 7.99
C THR A 143 -7.70 2.09 9.37
N LEU A 144 -6.59 2.81 9.57
CA LEU A 144 -5.99 2.96 10.90
C LEU A 144 -6.92 3.67 11.88
N ASP A 145 -7.66 4.68 11.43
CA ASP A 145 -8.63 5.38 12.26
C ASP A 145 -9.81 4.46 12.61
N GLU A 146 -10.30 3.67 11.64
CA GLU A 146 -11.32 2.63 11.88
C GLU A 146 -10.84 1.63 12.95
N LEU A 147 -9.61 1.12 12.84
CA LEU A 147 -9.00 0.19 13.80
C LEU A 147 -8.89 0.78 15.22
N LYS A 148 -8.60 2.08 15.34
CA LYS A 148 -8.53 2.77 16.66
C LYS A 148 -9.91 2.98 17.27
N THR A 149 -10.92 3.27 16.45
CA THR A 149 -12.30 3.51 16.93
C THR A 149 -13.06 2.22 17.28
N GLY A 150 -12.71 1.11 16.63
CA GLY A 150 -13.31 -0.21 16.87
C GLY A 150 -12.56 -1.08 17.89
N SER A 151 -11.69 -0.48 18.72
CA SER A 151 -10.95 -1.14 19.80
C SER A 151 -11.58 -0.87 21.17
#